data_AF-A0A2M7ZXT1-F1
#
_entry.id   AF-A0A2M7ZXT1-F1
#
_cell.length_a   1.000
_cell.length_b   1.000
_cell.length_c   1.000
_cell.angle_alpha   90.00
_cell.angle_beta   90.00
_cell.angle_gamma   90.00
#
_symmetry.space_group_name_H-M   'P 1'
#
loop_
_entity.id
_entity.type
_entity.pdbx_description
1 polymer ?
#
loop_
_entity_poly.entity_id
_entity_poly.type
_entity_poly.pdbx_seq_one_letter_code
_entity_poly.pdbx_strand_id
1 'polypeptide(L)'
;MSNDYILITNHKEEDKKILIQVALNDKLDLFLINNQNGYHKLEISQLNEILKTKPPHRTHIFFKKPQCHNGRMEDFGDWTNAGIDDVLVKKVDADKILTEQKKTTLEKPLKEKERNTFYKMILAMAIDKYDFDTKSDNNKATGANTGSIKDSIQRILGDDLDEETIRNHLKEATRRFAPSQSKKT
;
A
#
# COMPACT_ATOMS: atom_id res chain seq x y z
N MET A 1 -2.54 -27.29 -20.19
CA MET A 1 -1.85 -26.09 -19.69
C MET A 1 -1.24 -26.47 -18.35
N SER A 2 0.05 -26.21 -18.10
CA SER A 2 0.63 -26.47 -16.78
C SER A 2 -0.13 -25.63 -15.74
N ASN A 3 -0.53 -26.22 -14.62
CA ASN A 3 -1.40 -25.62 -13.60
C ASN A 3 -0.71 -24.48 -12.80
N ASP A 4 0.45 -24.02 -13.25
CA ASP A 4 1.38 -23.22 -12.48
C ASP A 4 1.27 -21.72 -12.76
N TYR A 5 0.60 -21.34 -13.86
CA TYR A 5 0.40 -19.94 -14.24
C TYR A 5 -1.08 -19.57 -14.17
N ILE A 6 -1.36 -18.36 -13.68
CA ILE A 6 -2.70 -17.79 -13.57
C ILE A 6 -2.72 -16.41 -14.22
N LEU A 7 -3.84 -16.06 -14.84
CA LEU A 7 -4.05 -14.71 -15.37
C LEU A 7 -4.11 -13.71 -14.23
N ILE A 8 -3.45 -12.57 -14.41
CA ILE A 8 -3.43 -11.51 -13.38
C ILE A 8 -4.84 -10.95 -13.13
N THR A 9 -5.71 -11.02 -14.14
CA THR A 9 -7.12 -10.62 -14.07
C THR A 9 -8.00 -11.59 -13.28
N ASN A 10 -7.52 -12.79 -12.95
CA ASN A 10 -8.24 -13.70 -12.06
C ASN A 10 -8.08 -13.33 -10.57
N HIS A 11 -7.19 -12.38 -10.25
CA HIS A 11 -7.03 -11.85 -8.91
C HIS A 11 -7.98 -10.66 -8.66
N LYS A 12 -8.28 -10.37 -7.39
CA LYS A 12 -9.03 -9.16 -7.01
C LYS A 12 -8.25 -7.91 -7.44
N GLU A 13 -8.94 -6.81 -7.70
CA GLU A 13 -8.31 -5.57 -8.18
C GLU A 13 -7.21 -5.03 -7.24
N GLU A 14 -7.35 -5.21 -5.92
CA GLU A 14 -6.32 -4.84 -4.94
C GLU A 14 -5.06 -5.71 -5.07
N ASP A 15 -5.24 -7.04 -5.13
CA ASP A 15 -4.16 -8.00 -5.30
C ASP A 15 -3.43 -7.78 -6.63
N LYS A 16 -4.17 -7.50 -7.71
CA LYS A 16 -3.63 -7.17 -9.02
C LYS A 16 -2.70 -5.96 -8.97
N LYS A 17 -3.11 -4.87 -8.30
CA LYS A 17 -2.28 -3.67 -8.14
C LYS A 17 -0.98 -3.98 -7.41
N ILE A 18 -1.06 -4.80 -6.35
CA ILE A 18 0.12 -5.24 -5.59
C ILE A 18 1.07 -6.03 -6.49
N LEU A 19 0.58 -7.03 -7.21
CA LEU A 19 1.40 -7.87 -8.07
C LEU A 19 2.08 -7.05 -9.17
N ILE A 20 1.35 -6.15 -9.83
CA ILE A 20 1.91 -5.24 -10.84
C ILE A 20 2.99 -4.36 -10.22
N GLN A 21 2.73 -3.78 -9.04
CA GLN A 21 3.70 -2.90 -8.38
C GLN A 21 4.98 -3.64 -7.96
N VAL A 22 4.86 -4.89 -7.52
CA VAL A 22 6.03 -5.72 -7.18
C VAL A 22 6.81 -6.10 -8.44
N ALA A 23 6.12 -6.39 -9.55
CA ALA A 23 6.75 -6.66 -10.84
C ALA A 23 7.48 -5.45 -11.41
N LEU A 24 6.92 -4.24 -11.31
CA LEU A 24 7.58 -3.00 -11.71
C LEU A 24 8.86 -2.70 -10.91
N ASN A 25 9.02 -3.31 -9.73
CA ASN A 25 10.22 -3.22 -8.90
C ASN A 25 11.20 -4.39 -9.15
N ASP A 26 11.01 -5.17 -10.22
CA ASP A 26 11.82 -6.34 -10.60
C ASP A 26 11.89 -7.44 -9.52
N LYS A 27 10.83 -7.56 -8.71
CA LYS A 27 10.72 -8.56 -7.62
C LYS A 27 9.75 -9.70 -7.96
N LEU A 28 9.07 -9.61 -9.09
CA LEU A 28 8.12 -10.61 -9.56
C LEU A 28 8.18 -10.66 -11.09
N ASP A 29 8.32 -11.88 -11.61
CA ASP A 29 8.25 -12.11 -13.05
C ASP A 29 6.79 -12.24 -13.50
N LEU A 30 6.41 -11.43 -14.47
CA LEU A 30 5.16 -11.57 -15.21
C LEU A 30 5.45 -12.13 -16.60
N PHE A 31 4.47 -12.81 -17.18
CA PHE A 31 4.64 -13.55 -18.42
C PHE A 31 3.53 -13.26 -19.43
N LEU A 32 3.83 -13.46 -20.71
CA LEU A 32 2.86 -13.57 -21.79
C LEU A 32 2.98 -14.93 -22.47
N ILE A 33 1.89 -15.42 -23.06
CA ILE A 33 1.93 -16.58 -23.95
C ILE A 33 2.17 -16.10 -25.37
N ASN A 34 3.25 -16.59 -25.98
CA ASN A 34 3.49 -16.49 -27.41
C ASN A 34 3.17 -17.85 -28.04
N ASN A 35 2.37 -17.83 -29.12
CA ASN A 35 1.97 -19.01 -29.89
C ASN A 35 3.14 -19.90 -30.34
N GLN A 36 4.35 -19.34 -30.51
CA GLN A 36 5.52 -20.09 -30.97
C GLN A 36 6.44 -20.58 -29.86
N ASN A 37 6.53 -19.87 -28.73
CA ASN A 37 7.62 -20.04 -27.76
C ASN A 37 7.15 -20.31 -26.32
N GLY A 38 5.84 -20.44 -26.10
CA GLY A 38 5.28 -20.64 -24.77
C GLY A 38 5.32 -19.36 -23.94
N TYR A 39 5.73 -19.48 -22.66
CA TYR A 39 5.73 -18.36 -21.72
C TYR A 39 6.97 -17.49 -21.90
N HIS A 40 6.77 -16.19 -22.14
CA HIS A 40 7.82 -15.19 -22.24
C HIS A 40 7.77 -14.25 -21.04
N LYS A 41 8.90 -14.08 -20.33
CA LYS A 41 9.01 -13.12 -19.23
C LYS A 41 8.91 -11.70 -19.79
N LEU A 42 8.01 -10.89 -19.24
CA LEU A 42 7.88 -9.48 -19.57
C LEU A 42 9.03 -8.67 -18.99
N GLU A 43 9.64 -7.83 -19.84
CA GLU A 43 10.51 -6.76 -19.39
C GLU A 43 9.68 -5.61 -18.80
N ILE A 44 10.30 -4.80 -17.93
CA ILE A 44 9.65 -3.64 -17.30
C ILE A 44 9.16 -2.63 -18.35
N SER A 45 9.91 -2.45 -19.44
CA SER A 45 9.54 -1.61 -20.59
C SER A 45 8.23 -2.08 -21.22
N GLN A 46 8.15 -3.36 -21.57
CA GLN A 46 6.98 -4.01 -22.16
C GLN A 46 5.77 -3.97 -21.21
N LEU A 47 5.97 -4.24 -19.92
CA LEU A 47 4.91 -4.13 -18.92
C LEU A 47 4.35 -2.70 -18.86
N ASN A 48 5.21 -1.69 -18.85
CA ASN A 48 4.76 -0.29 -18.86
C ASN A 48 3.98 0.08 -20.12
N GLU A 49 4.33 -0.48 -21.28
CA GLU A 49 3.55 -0.30 -22.52
C GLU A 49 2.16 -0.92 -22.40
N ILE A 50 2.06 -2.15 -21.87
CA ILE A 50 0.78 -2.82 -21.63
C ILE A 50 -0.08 -1.99 -20.67
N LEU A 51 0.49 -1.49 -19.57
CA LEU A 51 -0.24 -0.72 -18.56
C LEU A 51 -0.75 0.64 -19.07
N LYS A 52 -0.14 1.20 -20.11
CA LYS A 52 -0.63 2.44 -20.76
C LYS A 52 -1.87 2.19 -21.62
N THR A 53 -2.08 0.96 -22.09
CA THR A 53 -3.25 0.61 -22.89
C THR A 53 -4.48 0.40 -22.01
N LYS A 54 -5.60 0.98 -22.42
CA LYS A 54 -6.90 0.75 -21.78
C LYS A 54 -7.66 -0.31 -22.56
N PRO A 55 -8.25 -1.33 -21.91
CA PRO A 55 -9.14 -2.27 -22.59
C PRO A 55 -10.23 -1.51 -23.37
N PRO A 56 -10.58 -1.94 -24.60
CA PRO A 56 -10.14 -3.17 -25.28
C PRO A 56 -8.85 -3.02 -26.11
N HIS A 57 -8.18 -1.87 -26.06
CA HIS A 57 -6.96 -1.65 -26.84
C HIS A 57 -5.81 -2.52 -26.32
N ARG A 58 -5.02 -3.05 -27.25
CA ARG A 58 -3.85 -3.89 -26.99
C ARG A 58 -2.61 -3.23 -27.57
N THR A 59 -1.44 -3.55 -27.04
CA THR A 59 -0.15 -3.08 -27.55
C THR A 59 0.62 -4.20 -28.25
N HIS A 60 1.44 -3.82 -29.23
CA HIS A 60 2.34 -4.73 -29.93
C HIS A 60 3.60 -4.93 -29.09
N ILE A 61 3.77 -6.13 -28.52
CA ILE A 61 4.96 -6.51 -27.78
C ILE A 61 5.88 -7.33 -28.68
N PHE A 62 7.14 -6.90 -28.78
CA PHE A 62 8.18 -7.62 -29.50
C PHE A 62 8.94 -8.56 -28.57
N PHE A 63 9.00 -9.83 -28.93
CA PHE A 63 9.77 -10.84 -28.20
C PHE A 63 11.09 -11.12 -28.90
N LYS A 64 12.19 -10.64 -28.30
CA LYS A 64 13.53 -10.93 -28.81
C LYS A 64 13.85 -12.42 -28.62
N LYS A 65 14.29 -13.07 -29.70
CA LYS A 65 14.96 -14.37 -29.66
C LYS A 65 16.46 -14.12 -29.83
N PRO A 66 17.32 -14.55 -28.89
CA PRO A 66 18.74 -14.57 -29.16
C PRO A 66 19.01 -15.63 -30.23
N GLN A 67 19.24 -15.20 -31.47
CA GLN A 67 19.74 -16.06 -32.53
C GLN A 67 21.04 -15.47 -33.08
N CYS A 68 22.10 -16.29 -33.05
CA CYS A 68 23.34 -15.97 -33.75
C CYS A 68 23.23 -16.51 -35.18
N HIS A 69 23.12 -15.62 -36.16
CA HIS A 69 23.25 -15.98 -37.57
C HIS A 69 24.58 -15.44 -38.08
N ASN A 70 25.45 -16.32 -38.59
CA ASN A 70 26.75 -15.96 -39.17
C ASN A 70 27.65 -15.05 -38.29
N GLY A 71 27.65 -15.27 -36.97
CA GLY A 71 28.48 -14.51 -36.03
C GLY A 71 28.02 -13.07 -35.77
N ARG A 72 26.83 -12.68 -36.26
CA ARG A 72 26.16 -11.42 -35.90
C ARG A 72 24.92 -11.72 -35.08
N MET A 73 24.70 -10.94 -34.02
CA MET A 73 23.40 -10.91 -33.33
C MET A 73 22.44 -10.13 -34.22
N GLU A 74 21.50 -10.83 -34.84
CA GLU A 74 20.36 -10.21 -35.52
C GLU A 74 19.16 -10.33 -34.59
N ASP A 75 18.44 -9.23 -34.37
CA ASP A 75 17.23 -9.18 -33.55
C ASP A 75 16.07 -9.88 -34.29
N PHE A 76 16.09 -11.21 -34.31
CA PHE A 76 14.93 -12.00 -34.72
C PHE A 76 13.92 -12.03 -33.58
N GLY A 77 12.63 -11.82 -33.89
CA GLY A 77 11.60 -11.84 -32.87
C GLY A 77 10.19 -11.89 -33.43
N ASP A 78 9.27 -12.28 -32.56
CA ASP A 78 7.85 -12.36 -32.89
C ASP A 78 7.11 -11.19 -32.24
N TRP A 79 6.10 -10.68 -32.94
CA TRP A 79 5.19 -9.68 -32.40
C TRP A 79 3.95 -10.36 -31.83
N THR A 80 3.43 -9.84 -30.72
CA THR A 80 2.15 -10.28 -30.16
C THR A 80 1.34 -9.08 -29.68
N ASN A 81 0.04 -9.11 -29.95
CA ASN A 81 -0.91 -8.15 -29.43
C ASN A 81 -1.36 -8.57 -28.03
N ALA A 82 -0.89 -7.85 -27.02
CA ALA A 82 -1.17 -8.15 -25.62
C ALA A 82 -1.83 -6.98 -24.91
N GLY A 83 -2.81 -7.30 -24.07
CA GLY A 83 -3.36 -6.43 -23.04
C GLY A 83 -3.07 -6.96 -21.63
N ILE A 84 -3.51 -6.22 -20.61
CA ILE A 84 -3.35 -6.63 -19.20
C ILE A 84 -4.07 -7.95 -18.89
N ASP A 85 -5.10 -8.27 -19.66
CA ASP A 85 -5.89 -9.50 -19.64
C ASP A 85 -5.13 -10.73 -20.14
N ASP A 86 -4.04 -10.55 -20.88
CA ASP A 86 -3.19 -11.65 -21.36
C ASP A 86 -1.99 -11.92 -20.44
N VAL A 87 -1.79 -11.09 -19.40
CA VAL A 87 -0.64 -11.17 -18.50
C VAL A 87 -0.83 -12.28 -17.47
N LEU A 88 0.20 -13.11 -17.34
CA LEU A 88 0.24 -14.25 -16.44
C LEU A 88 1.26 -14.04 -15.33
N VAL A 89 1.00 -14.68 -14.20
CA VAL A 89 1.92 -14.79 -13.07
C VAL A 89 2.00 -16.24 -12.63
N LYS A 90 3.16 -16.68 -12.13
CA LYS A 90 3.27 -17.99 -11.48
C LYS A 90 2.44 -17.98 -10.20
N LYS A 91 1.55 -18.94 -10.07
CA LYS A 91 0.62 -19.06 -8.93
C LYS A 91 1.36 -19.08 -7.59
N VAL A 92 2.43 -19.85 -7.49
CA VAL A 92 3.25 -19.98 -6.27
C VAL A 92 3.86 -18.63 -5.85
N ASP A 93 4.39 -17.87 -6.81
CA ASP A 93 5.02 -16.58 -6.54
C ASP A 93 3.98 -15.51 -6.15
N ALA A 94 2.83 -15.50 -6.85
CA ALA A 94 1.71 -14.65 -6.52
C ALA A 94 1.19 -14.92 -5.09
N ASP A 95 0.95 -16.19 -4.76
CA ASP A 95 0.46 -16.59 -3.44
C ASP A 95 1.43 -16.20 -2.32
N LYS A 96 2.74 -16.35 -2.56
CA LYS A 96 3.78 -15.93 -1.61
C LYS A 96 3.74 -14.42 -1.37
N ILE A 97 3.72 -13.61 -2.43
CA ILE A 97 3.70 -12.14 -2.32
C ILE A 97 2.43 -11.67 -1.62
N LEU A 98 1.27 -12.19 -2.00
CA LEU A 98 0.00 -11.81 -1.40
C LEU A 98 -0.07 -12.22 0.08
N THR A 99 0.53 -13.36 0.45
CA THR A 99 0.62 -13.79 1.86
C THR A 99 1.57 -12.92 2.67
N GLU A 100 2.75 -12.58 2.12
CA GLU A 100 3.70 -11.67 2.77
C GLU A 100 3.11 -10.27 2.94
N GLN A 101 2.40 -9.77 1.93
CA GLN A 101 1.71 -8.48 2.00
C GLN A 101 0.63 -8.49 3.07
N LYS A 102 -0.24 -9.52 3.10
CA LYS A 102 -1.23 -9.67 4.19
C LYS A 102 -0.57 -9.74 5.56
N LYS A 103 0.61 -10.35 5.68
CA LYS A 103 1.39 -10.38 6.93
C LYS A 103 1.99 -9.02 7.32
N THR A 104 2.32 -8.16 6.35
CA THR A 104 2.76 -6.79 6.62
C THR A 104 1.60 -5.81 6.84
N THR A 105 0.43 -6.04 6.23
CA THR A 105 -0.80 -5.27 6.45
C THR A 105 -1.52 -5.68 7.74
N LEU A 106 -1.20 -6.86 8.30
CA LEU A 106 -1.42 -7.14 9.72
C LEU A 106 -0.51 -6.22 10.53
N GLU A 107 -1.05 -5.02 10.76
CA GLU A 107 -0.57 -3.91 11.58
C GLU A 107 0.67 -4.28 12.40
N LYS A 108 1.86 -3.84 11.95
CA LYS A 108 2.97 -3.75 12.90
C LYS A 108 2.56 -2.67 13.91
N PRO A 109 2.25 -3.04 15.17
CA PRO A 109 1.88 -2.03 16.14
C PRO A 109 3.05 -1.06 16.28
N LEU A 110 2.76 0.22 16.46
CA LEU A 110 3.78 1.23 16.74
C LEU A 110 4.73 0.70 17.83
N LYS A 111 6.04 0.86 17.62
CA LYS A 111 7.01 0.54 18.67
C LYS A 111 6.70 1.41 19.88
N GLU A 112 7.04 0.94 21.07
CA GLU A 112 6.71 1.65 22.30
C GLU A 112 7.26 3.09 22.32
N LYS A 113 8.48 3.29 21.81
CA LYS A 113 9.09 4.63 21.70
C LYS A 113 8.27 5.56 20.77
N GLU A 114 7.80 5.05 19.65
CA GLU A 114 6.99 5.81 18.68
C GLU A 114 5.64 6.17 19.27
N ARG A 115 4.96 5.17 19.87
CA ARG A 115 3.68 5.36 20.57
C ARG A 115 3.80 6.35 21.73
N ASN A 116 4.88 6.29 22.51
CA ASN A 116 5.12 7.24 23.60
C ASN A 116 5.39 8.66 23.07
N THR A 117 6.08 8.79 21.94
CA THR A 117 6.31 10.09 21.28
C THR A 117 5.00 10.68 20.77
N PHE A 118 4.17 9.86 20.11
CA PHE A 118 2.84 10.23 19.67
C PHE A 118 1.96 10.71 20.83
N TYR A 119 1.91 9.95 21.93
CA TYR A 119 1.13 10.34 23.11
C TYR A 119 1.58 11.66 23.74
N LYS A 120 2.88 11.91 23.84
CA LYS A 120 3.39 13.20 24.32
C LYS A 120 2.97 14.36 23.42
N MET A 121 3.06 14.18 22.10
CA MET A 121 2.66 15.21 21.14
C MET A 121 1.18 15.54 21.24
N ILE A 122 0.30 14.53 21.18
CA ILE A 122 -1.15 14.78 21.22
C ILE A 122 -1.59 15.36 22.56
N LEU A 123 -0.97 14.95 23.67
CA LEU A 123 -1.29 15.48 24.99
C LEU A 123 -0.86 16.94 25.12
N ALA A 124 0.36 17.27 24.68
CA ALA A 124 0.86 18.65 24.69
C ALA A 124 -0.02 19.56 23.83
N MET A 125 -0.40 19.13 22.62
CA MET A 125 -1.28 19.91 21.75
C MET A 125 -2.70 20.05 22.33
N ALA A 126 -3.24 19.00 22.96
CA ALA A 126 -4.55 19.03 23.59
C ALA A 126 -4.59 20.05 24.74
N ILE A 127 -3.56 20.07 25.59
CA ILE A 127 -3.47 21.01 26.72
C ILE A 127 -3.28 22.44 26.21
N ASP A 128 -2.33 22.66 25.29
CA ASP A 128 -1.94 24.00 24.84
C ASP A 128 -3.01 24.68 23.97
N LYS A 129 -3.66 23.92 23.08
CA LYS A 129 -4.54 24.49 22.07
C LYS A 129 -6.04 24.34 22.37
N TYR A 130 -6.42 23.29 23.09
CA TYR A 130 -7.82 22.93 23.30
C TYR A 130 -8.23 22.99 24.77
N ASP A 131 -7.36 23.53 25.64
CA ASP A 131 -7.59 23.63 27.08
C ASP A 131 -7.99 22.29 27.72
N PHE A 132 -7.39 21.20 27.26
CA PHE A 132 -7.67 19.87 27.80
C PHE A 132 -7.18 19.76 29.26
N ASP A 133 -8.10 19.48 30.18
CA ASP A 133 -7.80 19.23 31.59
C ASP A 133 -7.61 17.73 31.85
N THR A 134 -6.37 17.36 32.11
CA THR A 134 -5.95 15.99 32.49
C THR A 134 -6.65 15.41 33.72
N LYS A 135 -7.27 16.24 34.57
CA LYS A 135 -7.95 15.82 35.80
C LYS A 135 -9.46 15.75 35.65
N SER A 136 -10.01 16.27 34.56
CA SER A 136 -11.44 16.26 34.32
C SER A 136 -11.85 15.05 33.50
N ASP A 137 -12.88 14.34 33.95
CA ASP A 137 -13.54 13.31 33.13
C ASP A 137 -14.37 13.94 32.00
N ASN A 138 -14.79 15.19 32.16
CA ASN A 138 -15.59 15.94 31.20
C ASN A 138 -14.77 17.05 30.54
N ASN A 139 -14.25 16.77 29.35
CA ASN A 139 -13.42 17.69 28.58
C ASN A 139 -14.12 18.20 27.32
N LYS A 140 -14.33 19.52 27.24
CA LYS A 140 -14.87 20.18 26.05
C LYS A 140 -14.00 19.95 24.80
N ALA A 141 -12.68 19.83 25.00
CA ALA A 141 -11.69 19.51 23.97
C ALA A 141 -12.01 18.23 23.18
N THR A 142 -12.72 17.27 23.78
CA THR A 142 -13.00 15.95 23.16
C THR A 142 -14.45 15.76 22.72
N GLY A 143 -15.32 16.76 22.87
CA GLY A 143 -16.74 16.64 22.55
C GLY A 143 -17.11 17.06 21.12
N ALA A 144 -18.40 16.99 20.79
CA ALA A 144 -18.98 17.40 19.51
C ALA A 144 -19.00 18.91 19.22
N ASN A 145 -18.54 19.75 20.16
CA ASN A 145 -18.70 21.19 20.07
C ASN A 145 -17.70 21.83 19.10
N THR A 146 -18.08 22.95 18.49
CA THR A 146 -17.17 23.78 17.69
C THR A 146 -15.93 24.17 18.49
N GLY A 147 -14.76 24.07 17.87
CA GLY A 147 -13.47 24.32 18.52
C GLY A 147 -12.90 23.12 19.29
N SER A 148 -13.57 21.96 19.29
CA SER A 148 -12.99 20.73 19.82
C SER A 148 -11.92 20.14 18.88
N ILE A 149 -11.21 19.13 19.37
CA ILE A 149 -10.25 18.35 18.57
C ILE A 149 -10.98 17.66 17.42
N LYS A 150 -12.17 17.09 17.66
CA LYS A 150 -12.99 16.46 16.61
C LYS A 150 -13.36 17.46 15.53
N ASP A 151 -13.89 18.62 15.91
CA ASP A 151 -14.24 19.69 14.98
C ASP A 151 -13.03 20.13 14.14
N SER A 152 -11.85 20.23 14.76
CA SER A 152 -10.61 20.59 14.07
C SER A 152 -10.14 19.51 13.10
N ILE A 153 -10.22 18.22 13.46
CA ILE A 153 -9.89 17.09 12.58
C ILE A 153 -10.83 17.09 11.38
N GLN A 154 -12.14 17.15 11.61
CA GLN A 154 -13.14 17.17 10.54
C GLN A 154 -12.94 18.35 9.60
N ARG A 155 -12.66 19.54 10.14
CA ARG A 155 -12.49 20.76 9.34
C ARG A 155 -11.18 20.80 8.57
N ILE A 156 -10.08 20.29 9.13
CA ILE A 156 -8.74 20.39 8.53
C ILE A 156 -8.44 19.18 7.63
N LEU A 157 -8.79 17.98 8.08
CA LEU A 157 -8.46 16.72 7.41
C LEU A 157 -9.64 16.11 6.64
N GLY A 158 -10.87 16.58 6.88
CA GLY A 158 -12.07 16.02 6.27
C GLY A 158 -12.48 14.66 6.85
N ASP A 159 -11.92 14.29 8.01
CA ASP A 159 -12.09 12.97 8.63
C ASP A 159 -13.02 13.01 9.84
N ASP A 160 -13.86 11.99 10.00
CA ASP A 160 -14.84 11.88 11.09
C ASP A 160 -14.32 10.94 12.18
N LEU A 161 -13.35 11.45 12.93
CA LEU A 161 -12.79 10.71 14.06
C LEU A 161 -13.72 10.78 15.28
N ASP A 162 -14.09 9.61 15.80
CA ASP A 162 -15.02 9.49 16.91
C ASP A 162 -14.49 10.10 18.23
N GLU A 163 -15.40 10.70 19.00
CA GLU A 163 -15.10 11.41 20.25
C GLU A 163 -14.53 10.48 21.32
N GLU A 164 -15.05 9.26 21.38
CA GLU A 164 -14.60 8.26 22.34
C GLU A 164 -13.19 7.77 21.97
N THR A 165 -12.89 7.65 20.67
CA THR A 165 -11.54 7.34 20.19
C THR A 165 -10.52 8.41 20.63
N ILE A 166 -10.85 9.69 20.42
CA ILE A 166 -10.00 10.81 20.85
C ILE A 166 -9.81 10.79 22.38
N ARG A 167 -10.92 10.64 23.12
CA ARG A 167 -10.91 10.59 24.59
C ARG A 167 -10.06 9.44 25.12
N ASN A 168 -10.17 8.26 24.53
CA ASN A 168 -9.40 7.09 24.92
C ASN A 168 -7.89 7.29 24.71
N HIS A 169 -7.49 7.86 23.58
CA HIS A 169 -6.09 8.16 23.32
C HIS A 169 -5.53 9.23 24.28
N LEU A 170 -6.29 10.28 24.58
CA LEU A 170 -5.86 11.31 25.52
C LEU A 170 -5.84 10.82 26.98
N LYS A 171 -6.79 9.96 27.38
CA LYS A 171 -6.75 9.30 28.69
C LYS A 171 -5.52 8.42 28.84
N GLU A 172 -5.19 7.64 27.81
CA GLU A 172 -3.98 6.80 27.84
C GLU A 172 -2.70 7.64 27.86
N ALA A 173 -2.65 8.74 27.09
CA ALA A 173 -1.53 9.68 27.12
C ALA A 173 -1.39 10.33 28.51
N THR A 174 -2.50 10.76 29.11
CA THR A 174 -2.56 11.34 30.46
C THR A 174 -2.04 10.36 31.51
N ARG A 175 -2.51 9.11 31.48
CA ARG A 175 -2.07 8.05 32.40
C ARG A 175 -0.55 7.85 32.38
N ARG A 176 0.08 8.00 31.21
CA ARG A 176 1.52 7.78 31.03
C ARG A 176 2.38 9.00 31.32
N PHE A 177 1.90 10.20 30.99
CA PHE A 177 2.76 11.39 30.87
C PHE A 177 2.23 12.64 31.56
N ALA A 178 1.05 12.62 32.19
CA ALA A 178 0.58 13.78 32.93
C ALA A 178 1.56 14.09 34.08
N PRO A 179 1.96 15.36 34.26
CA PRO A 179 2.88 15.74 35.31
C PRO A 179 2.25 15.49 36.69
N SER A 180 2.87 14.62 37.49
CA SER A 180 2.61 14.57 38.92
C SER A 180 3.11 15.89 39.51
N GLN A 181 2.23 16.60 40.21
CA GLN A 181 2.53 17.92 40.74
C GLN A 181 3.63 17.81 41.80
N SER A 182 4.88 18.13 41.46
CA SER A 182 5.79 18.68 42.47
C SER A 182 5.23 20.04 42.85
N LYS A 183 4.76 20.17 44.10
CA LYS A 183 4.37 21.46 44.69
C LYS A 183 5.41 22.51 44.30
N LYS A 184 5.00 23.54 43.57
CA LYS A 184 5.76 24.79 43.51
C LYS A 184 5.62 25.43 44.90
N THR A 185 6.62 25.20 45.75
CA THR A 185 6.97 26.09 46.88
C THR A 185 7.37 27.46 46.37
#